data_AF-A0A497FQY3-F1
#
_entry.id   AF-A0A497FQY3-F1
#
_cell.length_a   1.000
_cell.length_b   1.000
_cell.length_c   1.000
_cell.angle_alpha   90.00
_cell.angle_beta   90.00
_cell.angle_gamma   90.00
#
_symmetry.space_group_name_H-M   'P 1'
#
loop_
_entity.id
_entity.type
_entity.pdbx_description
1 polymer ?
#
loop_
_entity_poly.entity_id
_entity_poly.type
_entity_poly.pdbx_seq_one_letter_code
_entity_poly.pdbx_strand_id
1 'polypeptide(L)'
;MSITLRSEHFKRDFDYLIYKDGDYYKILNGDSLAIDYKDEDAATAIAKAIEYSEGGKIFLKNAEYPLSSVVSLKSNILLESEGNAILRANNDDGALKAEGAENILIRNLKIVGYDYTKGIGLHLKDCNRCRIENVYFEEFNDICYLQNTNQSIVQNCSLDGPVEPL
;
A
#
# COMPACT_ATOMS: atom_id res chain seq x y z
N MET A 1 -12.70 -5.00 47.88
CA MET A 1 -11.79 -5.74 47.00
C MET A 1 -11.79 -5.03 45.67
N SER A 2 -10.73 -4.26 45.37
CA SER A 2 -10.62 -3.51 44.12
C SER A 2 -9.90 -4.39 43.11
N ILE A 3 -10.52 -4.63 41.97
CA ILE A 3 -9.88 -5.30 40.83
C ILE A 3 -9.24 -4.21 39.98
N THR A 4 -7.92 -4.11 40.03
CA THR A 4 -7.15 -3.33 39.06
C THR A 4 -7.02 -4.16 37.80
N LEU A 5 -7.85 -3.89 36.80
CA LEU A 5 -7.61 -4.40 35.45
C LEU A 5 -6.34 -3.75 34.94
N ARG A 6 -5.24 -4.51 34.88
CA ARG A 6 -4.09 -4.12 34.06
C ARG A 6 -4.61 -4.10 32.63
N SER A 7 -4.62 -2.94 31.99
CA SER A 7 -4.88 -2.85 30.56
C SER A 7 -3.75 -3.58 29.85
N GLU A 8 -3.91 -4.87 29.61
CA GLU A 8 -3.17 -5.52 28.54
C GLU A 8 -3.55 -4.74 27.28
N HIS A 9 -2.59 -3.96 26.78
CA HIS A 9 -2.71 -3.27 25.50
C HIS A 9 -3.16 -4.32 24.50
N PHE A 10 -4.40 -4.21 24.03
CA PHE A 10 -4.92 -5.00 22.93
C PHE A 10 -4.21 -4.50 21.67
N LYS A 11 -2.93 -4.87 21.52
CA LYS A 11 -2.08 -4.41 20.43
C LYS A 11 -2.75 -4.89 19.14
N ARG A 12 -3.19 -3.95 18.32
CA ARG A 12 -3.79 -4.26 17.03
C ARG A 12 -2.74 -4.86 16.12
N ASP A 13 -3.18 -5.67 15.17
CA ASP A 13 -2.32 -6.22 14.13
C ASP A 13 -1.93 -5.17 13.07
N PHE A 14 -2.07 -3.87 13.34
CA PHE A 14 -1.70 -2.76 12.47
C PHE A 14 -1.29 -1.55 13.31
N ASP A 15 -0.39 -0.74 12.76
CA ASP A 15 0.01 0.55 13.32
C ASP A 15 -0.89 1.67 12.77
N TYR A 16 -1.30 1.56 11.50
CA TYR A 16 -2.30 2.43 10.89
C TYR A 16 -3.33 1.64 10.09
N LEU A 17 -4.60 2.02 10.21
CA LEU A 17 -5.71 1.51 9.42
C LEU A 17 -6.23 2.61 8.50
N ILE A 18 -6.32 2.32 7.21
CA ILE A 18 -6.93 3.20 6.21
C ILE A 18 -8.25 2.57 5.76
N TYR A 19 -9.31 3.36 5.75
CA TYR A 19 -10.63 2.93 5.29
C TYR A 19 -11.40 4.08 4.67
N LYS A 20 -12.31 3.74 3.75
CA LYS A 20 -13.24 4.69 3.15
C LYS A 20 -14.47 4.88 4.04
N ASP A 21 -14.87 6.13 4.25
CA ASP A 21 -16.07 6.52 4.99
C ASP A 21 -16.76 7.69 4.28
N GLY A 22 -17.81 7.36 3.51
CA GLY A 22 -18.42 8.29 2.57
C GLY A 22 -17.44 8.74 1.50
N ASP A 23 -17.26 10.05 1.38
CA ASP A 23 -16.37 10.68 0.40
C ASP A 23 -14.91 10.79 0.89
N TYR A 24 -14.63 10.38 2.12
CA TYR A 24 -13.30 10.52 2.73
C TYR A 24 -12.60 9.16 2.91
N TYR A 25 -11.28 9.19 2.82
CA TYR A 25 -10.36 8.16 3.29
C TYR A 25 -9.79 8.59 4.62
N LYS A 26 -10.03 7.80 5.67
CA LYS A 26 -9.65 8.10 7.04
C LYS A 26 -8.47 7.24 7.48
N ILE A 27 -7.60 7.82 8.29
CA ILE A 27 -6.47 7.13 8.92
C ILE A 27 -6.79 7.01 10.41
N LEU A 28 -6.89 5.77 10.87
CA LEU A 28 -7.07 5.43 12.28
C LEU A 28 -5.73 4.92 12.84
N ASN A 29 -5.29 5.53 13.94
CA ASN A 29 -4.09 5.12 14.67
C ASN A 29 -4.34 3.81 15.43
N GLY A 30 -3.43 2.84 15.30
CA GLY A 30 -3.53 1.53 15.93
C GLY A 30 -3.44 1.54 17.46
N ASP A 31 -2.71 2.51 18.02
CA ASP A 31 -2.50 2.64 19.47
C ASP A 31 -3.62 3.46 20.13
N SER A 32 -3.95 4.62 19.58
CA SER A 32 -4.91 5.54 20.19
C SER A 32 -6.36 5.31 19.77
N LEU A 33 -6.59 4.63 18.64
CA LEU A 33 -7.88 4.50 17.97
C LEU A 33 -8.51 5.86 17.62
N ALA A 34 -7.72 6.92 17.58
CA ALA A 34 -8.15 8.22 17.09
C ALA A 34 -8.01 8.29 15.57
N ILE A 35 -8.83 9.13 14.95
CA ILE A 35 -8.65 9.51 13.55
C ILE A 35 -7.56 10.57 13.51
N ASP A 36 -6.37 10.18 13.03
CA ASP A 36 -5.22 11.06 12.92
C ASP A 36 -5.31 11.93 11.65
N TYR A 37 -6.01 11.47 10.62
CA TYR A 37 -6.14 12.18 9.34
C TYR A 37 -7.38 11.77 8.56
N LYS A 38 -7.82 12.64 7.65
CA LYS A 38 -8.80 12.34 6.62
C LYS A 38 -8.56 13.18 5.37
N ASP A 39 -8.84 12.62 4.21
CA ASP A 39 -8.76 13.30 2.92
C ASP A 39 -9.80 12.76 1.95
N GLU A 40 -10.18 13.53 0.94
CA GLU A 40 -11.03 13.04 -0.16
C GLU A 40 -10.18 12.28 -1.20
N ASP A 41 -8.87 12.52 -1.22
CA ASP A 41 -7.91 11.83 -2.08
C ASP A 41 -7.24 10.66 -1.34
N ALA A 42 -7.37 9.45 -1.90
CA ALA A 42 -6.81 8.25 -1.30
C ALA A 42 -5.27 8.25 -1.35
N ALA A 43 -4.66 8.82 -2.39
CA ALA A 43 -3.20 8.89 -2.49
C ALA A 43 -2.63 9.71 -1.32
N THR A 44 -3.23 10.87 -1.03
CA THR A 44 -2.83 11.73 0.08
C THR A 44 -3.01 11.04 1.44
N ALA A 45 -4.14 10.35 1.66
CA ALA A 45 -4.35 9.60 2.90
C ALA A 45 -3.32 8.47 3.09
N ILE A 46 -3.03 7.68 2.05
CA ILE A 46 -2.02 6.61 2.14
C ILE A 46 -0.62 7.18 2.35
N ALA A 47 -0.25 8.24 1.61
CA ALA A 47 1.03 8.92 1.80
C ALA A 47 1.18 9.47 3.23
N LYS A 48 0.11 10.01 3.82
CA LYS A 48 0.12 10.48 5.22
C LYS A 48 0.27 9.36 6.24
N ALA A 49 -0.36 8.20 6.02
CA ALA A 49 -0.15 7.04 6.90
C ALA A 49 1.31 6.57 6.85
N ILE A 50 1.91 6.56 5.66
CA ILE A 50 3.34 6.25 5.48
C ILE A 50 4.21 7.30 6.18
N GLU A 51 3.87 8.58 6.08
CA GLU A 51 4.60 9.66 6.76
C GLU A 51 4.56 9.49 8.28
N TYR A 52 3.37 9.28 8.86
CA TYR A 52 3.17 9.15 10.31
C TYR A 52 3.73 7.86 10.91
N SER A 53 3.75 6.77 10.14
CA SER A 53 4.35 5.51 10.56
C SER A 53 5.87 5.66 10.72
N GLU A 54 6.48 5.24 11.83
CA GLU A 54 7.95 5.14 11.94
C GLU A 54 8.50 3.84 11.30
N GLY A 55 7.73 3.25 10.38
CA GLY A 55 7.78 1.84 10.02
C GLY A 55 6.62 1.08 10.67
N GLY A 56 6.42 -0.17 10.26
CA GLY A 56 5.33 -1.01 10.72
C GLY A 56 4.27 -1.27 9.65
N LYS A 57 3.11 -1.72 10.10
CA LYS A 57 2.01 -2.20 9.28
C LYS A 57 0.95 -1.14 9.06
N ILE A 58 0.79 -0.78 7.80
CA ILE A 58 -0.33 -0.01 7.26
C ILE A 58 -1.31 -0.99 6.65
N PHE A 59 -2.52 -1.01 7.19
CA PHE A 59 -3.59 -1.92 6.77
C PHE A 59 -4.68 -1.16 6.02
N LEU A 60 -4.98 -1.62 4.81
CA LEU A 60 -6.08 -1.09 4.00
C LEU A 60 -7.32 -1.96 4.21
N LYS A 61 -8.46 -1.35 4.56
CA LYS A 61 -9.75 -2.06 4.48
C LYS A 61 -10.14 -2.28 3.02
N ASN A 62 -10.99 -3.28 2.78
CA ASN A 62 -11.52 -3.55 1.45
C ASN A 62 -12.31 -2.34 0.94
N ALA A 63 -11.79 -1.69 -0.08
CA ALA A 63 -12.38 -0.58 -0.82
C ALA A 63 -11.55 -0.36 -2.10
N GLU A 64 -12.06 0.50 -2.98
CA GLU A 64 -11.26 1.09 -4.05
C GLU A 64 -10.64 2.41 -3.58
N TYR A 65 -9.35 2.57 -3.84
CA TYR A 65 -8.52 3.71 -3.48
C TYR A 65 -7.98 4.34 -4.78
N PRO A 66 -8.71 5.29 -5.38
CA PRO A 66 -8.25 6.02 -6.56
C PRO A 66 -7.08 6.91 -6.18
N LEU A 67 -5.94 6.69 -6.83
CA LEU A 67 -4.69 7.38 -6.58
C LEU A 67 -4.53 8.50 -7.61
N SER A 68 -4.72 9.75 -7.18
CA SER A 68 -4.46 10.93 -8.01
C SER A 68 -2.97 11.18 -8.28
N SER A 69 -2.08 10.53 -7.53
CA SER A 69 -0.63 10.57 -7.70
C SER A 69 0.03 9.28 -7.23
N VAL A 70 1.24 8.99 -7.72
CA VAL A 70 2.05 7.87 -7.23
C VAL A 70 2.37 7.99 -5.74
N VAL A 71 2.18 6.91 -4.98
CA VAL A 71 2.48 6.85 -3.54
C VAL A 71 3.92 6.38 -3.32
N SER A 72 4.72 7.20 -2.63
CA SER A 72 6.10 6.86 -2.29
C SER A 72 6.16 6.06 -0.99
N LEU A 73 6.64 4.82 -1.05
CA LEU A 73 6.93 3.98 0.11
C LEU A 73 8.29 4.34 0.70
N LYS A 74 8.43 4.18 2.01
CA LYS A 74 9.70 4.32 2.74
C LYS A 74 10.14 2.99 3.36
N SER A 75 11.33 2.97 3.94
CA SER A 75 11.86 1.77 4.59
C SER A 75 10.97 1.30 5.75
N ASN A 76 11.00 0.00 6.00
CA ASN A 76 10.32 -0.69 7.10
C ASN A 76 8.78 -0.61 7.04
N ILE A 77 8.20 -0.43 5.84
CA ILE A 77 6.76 -0.40 5.65
C ILE A 77 6.23 -1.79 5.24
N LEU A 78 5.20 -2.23 5.95
CA LEU A 78 4.33 -3.33 5.54
C LEU A 78 2.98 -2.74 5.11
N LEU A 79 2.67 -2.80 3.82
CA LEU A 79 1.37 -2.44 3.26
C LEU A 79 0.55 -3.70 2.97
N GLU A 80 -0.59 -3.85 3.63
CA GLU A 80 -1.42 -5.06 3.54
C GLU A 80 -2.92 -4.74 3.45
N SER A 81 -3.69 -5.64 2.84
CA SER A 81 -5.16 -5.63 2.94
C SER A 81 -5.76 -7.01 3.24
N GLU A 82 -7.09 -7.10 3.35
CA GLU A 82 -7.84 -8.36 3.47
C GLU A 82 -8.01 -9.10 2.12
N GLY A 83 -7.33 -8.65 1.05
CA GLY A 83 -7.29 -9.30 -0.27
C GLY A 83 -8.09 -8.58 -1.36
N ASN A 84 -8.99 -7.66 -1.00
CA ASN A 84 -9.87 -6.98 -1.97
C ASN A 84 -9.71 -5.45 -2.00
N ALA A 85 -8.70 -4.88 -1.31
CA ALA A 85 -8.36 -3.48 -1.53
C ALA A 85 -7.77 -3.30 -2.93
N ILE A 86 -8.23 -2.27 -3.64
CA ILE A 86 -7.76 -1.92 -4.98
C ILE A 86 -7.09 -0.56 -4.91
N LEU A 87 -5.79 -0.51 -5.19
CA LEU A 87 -5.06 0.73 -5.47
C LEU A 87 -5.20 1.02 -6.96
N ARG A 88 -6.02 2.00 -7.33
CA ARG A 88 -6.25 2.36 -8.74
C ARG A 88 -5.43 3.58 -9.13
N ALA A 89 -4.46 3.44 -10.02
CA ALA A 89 -3.68 4.57 -10.52
C ALA A 89 -4.49 5.44 -11.50
N ASN A 90 -5.13 6.49 -11.01
CA ASN A 90 -5.83 7.49 -11.81
C ASN A 90 -4.87 8.65 -12.17
N ASN A 91 -3.66 8.30 -12.60
CA ASN A 91 -2.58 9.21 -12.92
C ASN A 91 -1.62 8.56 -13.93
N ASP A 92 -0.75 9.35 -14.54
CA ASP A 92 0.20 8.88 -15.56
C ASP A 92 1.51 8.30 -14.98
N ASP A 93 1.77 8.48 -13.68
CA ASP A 93 3.05 8.15 -13.03
C ASP A 93 3.11 6.72 -12.47
N GLY A 94 1.96 6.15 -12.10
CA GLY A 94 1.84 4.80 -11.56
C GLY A 94 1.11 4.73 -10.20
N ALA A 95 1.24 3.59 -9.51
CA ALA A 95 0.59 3.41 -8.21
C ALA A 95 1.56 3.54 -7.04
N LEU A 96 2.59 2.69 -6.98
CA LEU A 96 3.54 2.63 -5.86
C LEU A 96 4.97 2.79 -6.34
N LYS A 97 5.79 3.54 -5.60
CA LYS A 97 7.23 3.64 -5.85
C LYS A 97 8.06 3.62 -4.57
N ALA A 98 9.29 3.13 -4.66
CA ALA A 98 10.31 3.32 -3.63
C ALA A 98 11.70 3.43 -4.27
N GLU A 99 12.52 4.35 -3.74
CA GLU A 99 13.91 4.54 -4.16
C GLU A 99 14.83 4.50 -2.94
N GLY A 100 15.86 3.66 -2.96
CA GLY A 100 16.83 3.57 -1.86
C GLY A 100 16.26 3.04 -0.54
N ALA A 101 15.10 2.38 -0.57
CA ALA A 101 14.39 1.93 0.63
C ALA A 101 14.67 0.45 0.95
N GLU A 102 14.42 0.05 2.19
CA GLU A 102 14.63 -1.33 2.63
C GLU A 102 13.49 -1.90 3.47
N ASN A 103 13.39 -3.23 3.52
CA ASN A 103 12.41 -3.95 4.34
C ASN A 103 10.96 -3.53 4.03
N ILE A 104 10.62 -3.44 2.74
CA ILE A 104 9.25 -3.16 2.28
C ILE A 104 8.52 -4.48 2.06
N LEU A 105 7.33 -4.63 2.62
CA LEU A 105 6.42 -5.75 2.33
C LEU A 105 5.10 -5.22 1.77
N ILE A 106 4.72 -5.64 0.57
CA ILE A 106 3.41 -5.34 -0.04
C ILE A 106 2.69 -6.67 -0.22
N ARG A 107 1.49 -6.82 0.35
CA ARG A 107 0.75 -8.07 0.20
C ARG A 107 -0.76 -7.98 0.22
N ASN A 108 -1.39 -9.01 -0.36
CA ASN A 108 -2.84 -9.26 -0.29
C ASN A 108 -3.66 -8.07 -0.80
N LEU A 109 -3.32 -7.49 -1.96
CA LEU A 109 -4.07 -6.36 -2.53
C LEU A 109 -4.01 -6.38 -4.06
N LYS A 110 -4.81 -5.53 -4.70
CA LYS A 110 -4.77 -5.31 -6.16
C LYS A 110 -4.17 -3.94 -6.47
N ILE A 111 -3.36 -3.88 -7.52
CA ILE A 111 -2.80 -2.64 -8.08
C ILE A 111 -3.28 -2.58 -9.53
N VAL A 112 -4.13 -1.62 -9.84
CA VAL A 112 -4.80 -1.54 -11.15
C VAL A 112 -4.52 -0.17 -11.76
N GLY A 113 -4.22 -0.13 -13.05
CA GLY A 113 -4.10 1.13 -13.77
C GLY A 113 -5.45 1.76 -14.08
N TYR A 114 -5.39 2.74 -14.97
CA TYR A 114 -6.54 3.32 -15.64
C TYR A 114 -6.20 3.39 -17.13
N ASP A 115 -6.83 2.52 -17.92
CA ASP A 115 -6.69 2.48 -19.38
C ASP A 115 -5.23 2.32 -19.86
N TYR A 116 -4.55 1.28 -19.36
CA TYR A 116 -3.14 1.00 -19.66
C TYR A 116 -2.23 2.18 -19.30
N THR A 117 -2.25 2.53 -18.01
CA THR A 117 -1.44 3.61 -17.43
C THR A 117 0.00 3.52 -17.92
N LYS A 118 0.53 4.65 -18.41
CA LYS A 118 1.90 4.76 -18.91
C LYS A 118 2.97 4.56 -17.84
N GLY A 119 2.63 4.93 -16.61
CA GLY A 119 3.45 4.71 -15.44
C GLY A 119 3.54 3.24 -15.03
N ILE A 120 4.24 3.00 -13.92
CA ILE A 120 4.55 1.66 -13.45
C ILE A 120 3.63 1.30 -12.28
N GLY A 121 3.05 0.10 -12.28
CA GLY A 121 2.23 -0.38 -11.16
C GLY A 121 3.02 -0.39 -9.84
N LEU A 122 4.19 -1.03 -9.84
CA LEU A 122 5.14 -1.01 -8.72
C LEU A 122 6.57 -0.75 -9.22
N HIS A 123 7.17 0.36 -8.79
CA HIS A 123 8.56 0.72 -9.10
C HIS A 123 9.44 0.63 -7.85
N LEU A 124 10.35 -0.35 -7.78
CA LEU A 124 11.38 -0.42 -6.74
C LEU A 124 12.76 -0.23 -7.36
N LYS A 125 13.47 0.82 -6.95
CA LYS A 125 14.80 1.15 -7.43
C LYS A 125 15.79 1.27 -6.28
N ASP A 126 16.97 0.66 -6.44
CA ASP A 126 18.04 0.67 -5.44
C ASP A 126 17.55 0.20 -4.04
N CYS A 127 16.58 -0.71 -4.01
CA CYS A 127 15.93 -1.18 -2.78
C CYS A 127 16.55 -2.49 -2.25
N ASN A 128 16.33 -2.81 -0.97
CA ASN A 128 16.87 -4.04 -0.37
C ASN A 128 15.85 -4.76 0.52
N ARG A 129 15.86 -6.08 0.52
CA ARG A 129 14.99 -6.91 1.38
C ARG A 129 13.51 -6.59 1.22
N CYS A 130 13.05 -6.42 -0.01
CA CYS A 130 11.64 -6.16 -0.32
C CYS A 130 10.89 -7.46 -0.61
N ARG A 131 9.60 -7.52 -0.28
CA ARG A 131 8.79 -8.70 -0.51
C ARG A 131 7.42 -8.29 -1.06
N ILE A 132 7.04 -8.87 -2.19
CA ILE A 132 5.78 -8.61 -2.88
C ILE A 132 5.04 -9.95 -2.96
N GLU A 133 3.89 -10.06 -2.31
CA GLU A 133 3.20 -11.35 -2.15
C GLU A 133 1.70 -11.26 -2.37
N ASN A 134 1.14 -12.19 -3.13
CA ASN A 134 -0.32 -12.23 -3.30
C ASN A 134 -0.86 -10.86 -3.77
N VAL A 135 -0.15 -10.27 -4.74
CA VAL A 135 -0.54 -9.01 -5.38
C VAL A 135 -1.01 -9.30 -6.79
N TYR A 136 -2.18 -8.77 -7.11
CA TYR A 136 -2.73 -8.82 -8.47
C TYR A 136 -2.47 -7.47 -9.15
N PHE A 137 -1.87 -7.51 -10.33
CA PHE A 137 -1.61 -6.32 -11.15
C PHE A 137 -2.39 -6.38 -12.45
N GLU A 138 -2.96 -5.26 -12.86
CA GLU A 138 -3.78 -5.15 -14.08
C GLU A 138 -3.68 -3.74 -14.68
N GLU A 139 -3.87 -3.60 -16.01
CA GLU A 139 -4.02 -2.32 -16.71
C GLU A 139 -2.82 -1.36 -16.63
N PHE A 140 -1.59 -1.87 -16.56
CA PHE A 140 -0.36 -1.08 -16.74
C PHE A 140 0.41 -1.50 -17.99
N ASN A 141 1.08 -0.54 -18.64
CA ASN A 141 2.08 -0.89 -19.67
C ASN A 141 3.29 -1.59 -19.04
N ASP A 142 3.76 -1.05 -17.91
CA ASP A 142 4.82 -1.64 -17.10
C ASP A 142 4.28 -2.02 -15.72
N ILE A 143 4.14 -3.31 -15.47
CA ILE A 143 3.46 -3.78 -14.26
C ILE A 143 4.35 -3.63 -13.01
N CYS A 144 5.55 -4.18 -13.06
CA CYS A 144 6.47 -4.25 -11.92
C CYS A 144 7.90 -4.08 -12.41
N TYR A 145 8.59 -3.05 -11.91
CA TYR A 145 9.95 -2.71 -12.29
C TYR A 145 10.85 -2.75 -11.06
N LEU A 146 11.79 -3.70 -11.05
CA LEU A 146 12.78 -3.91 -9.98
C LEU A 146 14.18 -3.62 -10.51
N GLN A 147 14.73 -2.45 -10.18
CA GLN A 147 16.07 -2.05 -10.60
C GLN A 147 17.02 -2.03 -9.40
N ASN A 148 18.20 -2.63 -9.54
CA ASN A 148 19.24 -2.69 -8.50
C ASN A 148 18.68 -3.14 -7.13
N THR A 149 17.66 -3.99 -7.15
CA THR A 149 16.94 -4.39 -5.95
C THR A 149 17.49 -5.73 -5.46
N ASN A 150 18.00 -5.76 -4.22
CA ASN A 150 18.73 -6.90 -3.67
C ASN A 150 17.93 -7.65 -2.61
N GLN A 151 18.16 -8.95 -2.48
CA GLN A 151 17.54 -9.81 -1.45
C GLN A 151 16.00 -9.72 -1.42
N SER A 152 15.38 -9.46 -2.57
CA SER A 152 13.94 -9.25 -2.68
C SER A 152 13.24 -10.44 -3.32
N ILE A 153 11.98 -10.63 -2.94
CA ILE A 153 11.15 -11.76 -3.35
C ILE A 153 9.85 -11.23 -3.95
N VAL A 154 9.50 -11.70 -5.14
CA VAL A 154 8.15 -11.56 -5.72
C VAL A 154 7.57 -12.96 -5.82
N GLN A 155 6.45 -13.22 -5.15
CA GLN A 155 5.85 -14.55 -5.12
C GLN A 155 4.33 -14.51 -5.10
N ASN A 156 3.70 -15.53 -5.68
CA ASN A 156 2.23 -15.66 -5.75
C ASN A 156 1.54 -14.40 -6.30
N CYS A 157 2.18 -13.70 -7.22
CA CYS A 157 1.60 -12.52 -7.86
C CYS A 157 1.00 -12.92 -9.22
N SER A 158 -0.06 -12.22 -9.61
CA SER A 158 -0.68 -12.35 -10.93
C SER A 158 -0.47 -11.05 -11.68
N LEU A 159 -0.04 -11.15 -12.94
CA LEU A 159 0.25 -10.01 -13.81
C LEU A 159 -0.66 -10.12 -15.02
N ASP A 160 -1.63 -9.22 -15.14
CA ASP A 160 -2.53 -9.11 -16.30
C ASP A 160 -2.17 -7.86 -17.10
N GLY A 161 -1.45 -8.05 -18.19
CA GLY A 161 -0.95 -6.97 -19.05
C GLY A 161 -1.71 -6.90 -20.37
N PRO A 162 -1.53 -5.83 -21.16
CA PRO A 162 -2.09 -5.76 -22.49
C PRO A 162 -1.69 -6.99 -23.31
N VAL A 163 -2.67 -7.71 -23.83
CA VAL A 163 -2.44 -8.75 -24.83
C VAL A 163 -2.20 -8.01 -26.15
N GLU A 164 -0.93 -7.78 -26.51
CA GLU A 164 -0.66 -7.32 -27.87
C GLU A 164 -1.18 -8.37 -28.85
N PRO A 165 -2.04 -8.01 -29.83
CA PRO A 165 -2.43 -8.94 -30.87
C PRO A 165 -1.19 -9.31 -31.69
N LEU A 166 -0.87 -10.61 -31.72
CA LEU A 166 0.20 -11.21 -32.52
C LEU A 166 0.05 -10.94 -34.03
#